data_AF-A0AAV4LY43-F1
#
_entry.id   AF-A0AAV4LY43-F1
#
_cell.length_a   1.000
_cell.length_b   1.000
_cell.length_c   1.000
_cell.angle_alpha   90.00
_cell.angle_beta   90.00
_cell.angle_gamma   90.00
#
_symmetry.space_group_name_H-M   'P 1'
#
loop_
_entity.id
_entity.type
_entity.pdbx_description
1 polymer ?
#
loop_
_entity_poly.entity_id
_entity_poly.type
_entity_poly.pdbx_seq_one_letter_code
_entity_poly.pdbx_strand_id
1 'polypeptide(L)'
;MTGEWMSQSRAREVFGLSASDLQANVARVIDQSGRSDKPSGEPTPSDAADVKCVRHPRVPLTVRLVKNPRGYHLPMRLYKTSELETLSAIKRAEAPPPKAPDKPVKKAAKSRQRRKAPQPAQPICLSKGHSFAPALPGTHQCSACGHVVEVEEI
;
A
#
# COMPACT_ATOMS: atom_id res chain seq x y z
N MET A 1 10.24 -26.94 -20.12
CA MET A 1 9.89 -26.51 -18.74
C MET A 1 8.80 -25.47 -18.87
N THR A 2 7.60 -25.81 -18.40
CA THR A 2 6.36 -25.04 -18.56
C THR A 2 6.50 -23.65 -17.93
N GLY A 3 6.26 -22.62 -18.74
CA GLY A 3 6.27 -21.22 -18.29
C GLY A 3 5.13 -20.96 -17.33
N GLU A 4 5.40 -21.18 -16.04
CA GLU A 4 4.45 -20.91 -14.97
C GLU A 4 4.20 -19.39 -14.87
N TRP A 5 2.92 -19.03 -14.77
CA TRP A 5 2.48 -17.66 -14.65
C TRP A 5 1.99 -17.42 -13.23
N MET A 6 2.46 -16.35 -12.60
CA MET A 6 2.14 -15.98 -11.24
C MET A 6 1.39 -14.66 -11.18
N SER A 7 0.35 -14.58 -10.35
CA SER A 7 -0.39 -13.33 -10.17
C SER A 7 0.44 -12.27 -9.46
N GLN A 8 0.13 -11.00 -9.68
CA GLN A 8 0.80 -9.88 -9.01
C GLN A 8 0.77 -10.03 -7.47
N SER A 9 -0.38 -10.39 -6.89
CA SER A 9 -0.51 -10.58 -5.44
C SER A 9 0.41 -11.70 -4.94
N ARG A 10 0.43 -12.84 -5.66
CA ARG A 10 1.27 -13.98 -5.29
C ARG A 10 2.76 -13.68 -5.43
N ALA A 11 3.16 -12.94 -6.47
CA ALA A 11 4.53 -12.51 -6.67
C ALA A 11 5.04 -11.62 -5.52
N ARG A 12 4.18 -10.74 -5.00
CA ARG A 12 4.50 -9.88 -3.84
C ARG A 12 4.69 -10.69 -2.56
N GLU A 13 3.84 -11.69 -2.34
CA GLU A 13 3.92 -12.60 -1.18
C GLU A 13 5.17 -13.48 -1.20
N VAL A 14 5.44 -14.12 -2.34
CA VAL A 14 6.51 -15.14 -2.46
C VAL A 14 7.89 -14.50 -2.56
N PHE A 15 8.03 -13.44 -3.35
CA PHE A 15 9.33 -12.84 -3.65
C PHE A 15 9.62 -11.56 -2.88
N GLY A 16 8.67 -11.03 -2.10
CA GLY A 16 8.83 -9.76 -1.37
C GLY A 16 9.02 -8.56 -2.31
N LEU A 17 8.56 -8.67 -3.56
CA LEU A 17 8.63 -7.61 -4.55
C LEU A 17 7.50 -6.60 -4.30
N SER A 18 7.77 -5.31 -4.48
CA SER A 18 6.73 -4.28 -4.40
C SER A 18 5.96 -4.19 -5.72
N ALA A 19 4.74 -3.62 -5.69
CA ALA A 19 4.00 -3.36 -6.92
C ALA A 19 4.77 -2.41 -7.86
N SER A 20 5.49 -1.44 -7.30
CA SER A 20 6.35 -0.52 -8.04
C SER A 20 7.51 -1.24 -8.72
N ASP A 21 8.16 -2.20 -8.05
CA ASP A 21 9.24 -2.99 -8.66
C ASP A 21 8.73 -3.78 -9.86
N LEU A 22 7.55 -4.39 -9.74
CA LEU A 22 6.94 -5.14 -10.83
C LEU A 22 6.57 -4.24 -12.01
N GLN A 23 6.08 -3.03 -11.75
CA GLN A 23 5.72 -2.05 -12.79
C GLN A 23 6.95 -1.44 -13.47
N ALA A 24 7.98 -1.09 -12.72
CA ALA A 24 9.23 -0.52 -13.24
C ALA A 24 10.02 -1.48 -14.14
N ASN A 25 9.69 -2.77 -14.08
CA ASN A 25 10.37 -3.81 -14.84
C ASN A 25 9.53 -4.39 -15.99
N VAL A 26 8.33 -3.87 -16.27
CA VAL A 26 7.51 -4.37 -17.39
C VAL A 26 8.15 -4.00 -18.73
N ALA A 27 8.65 -4.98 -19.47
CA ALA A 27 9.19 -4.79 -20.83
C ALA A 27 8.14 -5.08 -21.91
N ARG A 28 7.27 -6.08 -21.66
CA ARG A 28 6.32 -6.58 -22.65
C ARG A 28 4.97 -6.84 -22.01
N VAL A 29 3.90 -6.41 -22.68
CA VAL A 29 2.51 -6.65 -22.29
C VAL A 29 1.87 -7.58 -23.31
N ILE A 30 1.21 -8.63 -22.83
CA ILE A 30 0.37 -9.54 -23.61
C ILE A 30 -1.06 -9.35 -23.12
N ASP A 31 -1.88 -8.61 -23.88
CA ASP A 31 -3.28 -8.41 -23.52
C ASP A 31 -4.16 -9.55 -24.02
N GLN A 32 -4.81 -10.24 -23.10
CA GLN A 32 -5.82 -11.27 -23.33
C GLN A 32 -7.06 -11.02 -22.46
N SER A 33 -7.25 -9.78 -22.02
CA SER A 33 -8.39 -9.39 -21.19
C SER A 33 -9.71 -9.31 -21.97
N GLY A 34 -9.64 -9.43 -23.31
CA GLY A 34 -10.80 -9.28 -24.20
C GLY A 34 -11.27 -7.83 -24.32
N ARG A 35 -10.45 -6.86 -23.87
CA ARG A 35 -10.75 -5.42 -23.94
C ARG A 35 -10.39 -4.79 -25.29
N SER A 36 -9.75 -5.51 -26.20
CA SER A 36 -9.21 -4.97 -27.47
C SER A 36 -10.26 -4.64 -28.54
N ASP A 37 -11.56 -4.85 -28.30
CA ASP A 37 -12.62 -4.65 -29.29
C ASP A 37 -13.59 -3.53 -28.88
N LYS A 38 -13.06 -2.36 -28.52
CA LYS A 38 -13.85 -1.12 -28.53
C LYS A 38 -13.24 -0.13 -29.52
N PRO A 39 -13.99 0.28 -30.56
CA PRO A 39 -13.53 1.31 -31.48
C PRO A 39 -13.31 2.62 -30.71
N SER A 40 -12.18 3.25 -31.02
CA SER A 40 -11.73 4.57 -30.57
C SER A 40 -12.88 5.57 -30.44
N GLY A 41 -13.04 6.22 -29.27
CA GLY A 41 -13.99 7.32 -29.16
C GLY A 41 -14.23 7.93 -27.79
N GLU A 42 -13.99 7.22 -26.67
CA GLU A 42 -14.21 7.77 -25.33
C GLU A 42 -12.98 7.65 -24.43
N PRO A 43 -12.47 8.75 -23.85
CA PRO A 43 -11.40 8.70 -22.86
C PRO A 43 -12.00 8.25 -21.53
N THR A 44 -12.20 6.94 -21.35
CA THR A 44 -12.55 6.42 -20.02
C THR A 44 -11.38 6.63 -19.04
N PRO A 45 -11.59 7.26 -17.88
CA PRO A 45 -10.55 7.48 -16.88
C PRO A 45 -10.35 6.17 -16.11
N SER A 46 -9.47 5.31 -16.60
CA SER A 46 -8.99 4.17 -15.82
C SER A 46 -7.55 3.85 -16.18
N ASP A 47 -6.65 4.75 -15.77
CA ASP A 47 -5.18 4.60 -15.73
C ASP A 47 -4.72 3.25 -15.16
N ALA A 48 -5.56 2.53 -14.41
CA ALA A 48 -5.22 1.24 -13.82
C ALA A 48 -5.11 0.07 -14.83
N ALA A 49 -5.63 0.23 -16.05
CA ALA A 49 -5.46 -0.75 -17.13
C ALA A 49 -4.25 -0.45 -18.03
N ASP A 50 -3.74 0.78 -18.04
CA ASP A 50 -2.60 1.18 -18.87
C ASP A 50 -1.30 0.70 -18.21
N VAL A 51 -0.82 -0.47 -18.63
CA VAL A 51 0.49 -0.96 -18.21
C VAL A 51 1.54 -0.42 -19.16
N LYS A 52 2.27 0.61 -18.71
CA LYS A 52 3.34 1.22 -19.49
C LYS A 52 4.55 0.28 -19.56
N CYS A 53 4.99 -0.02 -20.78
CA CYS A 53 6.27 -0.69 -21.00
C CYS A 53 7.42 0.28 -20.71
N VAL A 54 8.38 -0.19 -19.92
CA VAL A 54 9.59 0.54 -19.57
C VAL A 54 10.67 0.23 -20.62
N ARG A 55 11.37 1.27 -21.11
CA ARG A 55 12.41 1.13 -22.14
C ARG A 55 13.68 0.42 -21.65
N HIS A 56 14.06 0.63 -20.39
CA HIS A 56 15.27 0.06 -19.79
C HIS A 56 14.98 -0.53 -18.40
N PRO A 57 14.25 -1.65 -18.33
CA PRO A 57 14.00 -2.34 -17.07
C PRO A 57 15.27 -3.07 -16.60
N ARG A 58 15.42 -3.22 -15.28
CA ARG A 58 16.54 -4.01 -14.72
C ARG A 58 16.42 -5.48 -15.08
N VAL A 59 15.19 -5.99 -15.04
CA VAL A 59 14.84 -7.32 -15.53
C VAL A 59 13.65 -7.15 -16.47
N PRO A 60 13.72 -7.62 -17.72
CA PRO A 60 12.61 -7.49 -18.64
C PRO A 60 11.47 -8.44 -18.26
N LEU A 61 10.48 -7.95 -17.51
CA LEU A 61 9.30 -8.72 -17.16
C LEU A 61 8.28 -8.70 -18.31
N THR A 62 7.71 -9.86 -18.58
CA THR A 62 6.54 -10.05 -19.42
C THR A 62 5.31 -10.10 -18.53
N VAL A 63 4.38 -9.17 -18.73
CA VAL A 63 3.08 -9.21 -18.08
C VAL A 63 2.01 -9.69 -19.06
N ARG A 64 1.15 -10.60 -18.59
CA ARG A 64 -0.04 -11.07 -19.29
C ARG A 64 -1.27 -10.54 -18.57
N LEU A 65 -2.12 -9.82 -19.28
CA LEU A 65 -3.39 -9.31 -18.78
C LEU A 65 -4.48 -10.31 -19.13
N VAL A 66 -5.22 -10.77 -18.13
CA VAL A 66 -6.34 -11.70 -18.31
C VAL A 66 -7.59 -11.15 -17.65
N LYS A 67 -8.76 -11.65 -18.07
CA LYS A 67 -10.03 -11.32 -17.41
C LYS A 67 -9.95 -11.69 -15.93
N ASN A 68 -10.41 -10.79 -15.06
CA ASN A 68 -10.39 -11.05 -13.63
C ASN A 68 -11.45 -12.09 -13.28
N PRO A 69 -11.09 -13.24 -12.67
CA PRO A 69 -12.05 -14.29 -12.34
C PRO A 69 -13.11 -13.85 -11.33
N ARG A 70 -12.83 -12.80 -10.55
CA ARG A 70 -13.78 -12.22 -9.59
C ARG A 70 -14.76 -11.22 -10.23
N GLY A 71 -14.72 -11.05 -11.54
CA GLY A 71 -15.60 -10.12 -12.26
C GLY A 71 -15.24 -8.64 -12.08
N TYR A 72 -14.09 -8.32 -11.50
CA TYR A 72 -13.63 -6.93 -11.41
C TYR A 72 -13.40 -6.33 -12.79
N HIS A 73 -13.65 -5.02 -12.91
CA HIS A 73 -13.41 -4.28 -14.13
C HIS A 73 -11.94 -4.37 -14.56
N LEU A 74 -10.99 -4.26 -13.62
CA LEU A 74 -9.56 -4.30 -13.94
C LEU A 74 -9.07 -5.71 -14.28
N PRO A 75 -8.24 -5.86 -15.32
CA PRO A 75 -7.66 -7.16 -15.67
C PRO A 75 -6.72 -7.65 -14.57
N MET A 76 -6.68 -8.97 -14.40
CA MET A 76 -5.69 -9.60 -13.54
C MET A 76 -4.33 -9.63 -14.26
N ARG A 77 -3.28 -9.27 -13.53
CA ARG A 77 -1.91 -9.21 -14.03
C ARG A 77 -1.15 -10.48 -13.65
N LEU A 78 -0.63 -11.17 -14.64
CA LEU A 78 0.18 -12.37 -14.50
C LEU A 78 1.60 -12.12 -15.02
N TYR A 79 2.61 -12.63 -14.34
CA TYR A 79 4.03 -12.50 -14.68
C TYR A 79 4.66 -13.88 -14.81
N LYS A 80 5.74 -14.04 -15.59
CA LYS A 80 6.43 -15.33 -15.64
C LYS A 80 7.23 -15.56 -14.36
N THR A 81 7.11 -16.74 -13.77
CA THR A 81 7.79 -17.08 -12.52
C THR A 81 9.31 -16.95 -12.62
N SER A 82 9.92 -17.41 -13.72
CA SER A 82 11.39 -17.34 -13.94
C SER A 82 11.92 -15.90 -13.98
N GLU A 83 11.15 -14.97 -14.52
CA GLU A 83 11.52 -13.55 -14.60
C GLU A 83 11.43 -12.89 -13.21
N LEU A 84 10.42 -13.27 -12.41
CA LEU A 84 10.26 -12.84 -11.02
C LEU A 84 11.38 -13.36 -10.12
N GLU A 85 11.78 -14.62 -10.28
CA GLU A 85 12.91 -15.22 -9.57
C GLU A 85 14.18 -14.43 -9.82
N THR A 86 14.46 -14.12 -11.08
CA THR A 86 15.63 -13.31 -11.49
C THR A 86 15.59 -11.92 -10.86
N LEU A 87 14.45 -11.23 -10.91
CA LEU A 87 14.29 -9.92 -10.28
C LEU A 87 14.48 -9.98 -8.76
N SER A 88 13.98 -11.03 -8.12
CA SER A 88 14.15 -11.24 -6.68
C SER A 88 15.61 -11.50 -6.30
N ALA A 89 16.34 -12.26 -7.12
CA ALA A 89 17.75 -12.56 -6.90
C ALA A 89 18.61 -11.30 -7.01
N ILE A 90 18.37 -10.47 -8.04
CA ILE A 90 19.06 -9.19 -8.21
C ILE A 90 18.76 -8.25 -7.04
N LYS A 91 17.49 -8.13 -6.64
CA LYS A 91 17.10 -7.28 -5.50
C LYS A 91 17.75 -7.73 -4.19
N ARG A 92 17.89 -9.04 -3.97
CA ARG A 92 18.60 -9.60 -2.80
C ARG A 92 20.11 -9.36 -2.86
N ALA A 93 20.70 -9.37 -4.06
CA ALA A 93 22.13 -9.07 -4.25
C ALA A 93 22.45 -7.58 -4.06
N GLU A 94 21.53 -6.68 -4.42
CA GLU A 94 21.67 -5.24 -4.21
C GLU A 94 21.35 -4.80 -2.77
N ALA A 95 20.56 -5.59 -2.03
CA ALA A 95 20.31 -5.31 -0.64
C ALA A 95 21.64 -5.43 0.15
N PRO A 96 22.05 -4.41 0.93
CA PRO A 96 23.18 -4.57 1.83
C PRO A 96 22.92 -5.78 2.75
N PRO A 97 23.97 -6.53 3.16
CA PRO A 97 23.82 -7.71 4.00
C PRO A 97 22.95 -7.33 5.22
N PRO A 98 22.03 -8.21 5.64
CA PRO A 98 21.16 -7.91 6.75
C PRO A 98 22.04 -7.57 7.95
N LYS A 99 22.04 -6.29 8.36
CA LYS A 99 22.50 -5.94 9.69
C LYS A 99 21.65 -6.79 10.62
N ALA A 100 22.32 -7.59 11.44
CA ALA A 100 21.70 -8.46 12.43
C ALA A 100 20.53 -7.73 13.13
N PRO A 101 19.47 -8.44 13.56
CA PRO A 101 18.38 -7.81 14.28
C PRO A 101 18.94 -7.14 15.54
N ASP A 102 19.19 -5.84 15.46
CA ASP A 102 19.54 -5.03 16.59
C ASP A 102 18.32 -5.10 17.50
N LYS A 103 18.54 -5.62 18.70
CA LYS A 103 17.56 -5.73 19.79
C LYS A 103 16.73 -4.43 19.85
N PRO A 104 15.46 -4.46 20.29
CA PRO A 104 14.66 -3.25 20.41
C PRO A 104 15.32 -2.31 21.44
N VAL A 105 16.15 -1.38 20.98
CA VAL A 105 16.66 -0.29 21.79
C VAL A 105 15.49 0.65 22.01
N LYS A 106 14.96 0.65 23.24
CA LYS A 106 14.08 1.70 23.75
C LYS A 106 14.80 3.04 23.58
N LYS A 107 14.56 3.74 22.47
CA LYS A 107 15.05 5.11 22.27
C LYS A 107 14.06 6.08 22.88
N ALA A 108 14.47 6.68 23.99
CA ALA A 108 13.84 7.84 24.57
C ALA A 108 13.80 8.98 23.54
N ALA A 109 12.69 9.72 23.57
CA ALA A 109 12.35 10.77 22.63
C ALA A 109 13.38 11.92 22.60
N LYS A 110 13.63 12.44 21.39
CA LYS A 110 13.87 13.88 21.22
C LYS A 110 13.44 14.32 19.82
N SER A 111 12.13 14.46 19.66
CA SER A 111 11.55 15.20 18.53
C SER A 111 11.82 16.69 18.77
N ARG A 112 12.67 17.28 17.92
CA ARG A 112 12.82 18.72 17.77
C ARG A 112 12.18 19.09 16.44
N GLN A 113 10.88 19.38 16.44
CA GLN A 113 10.27 20.10 15.31
C GLN A 113 9.07 20.95 15.75
N ARG A 114 9.29 22.26 15.62
CA ARG A 114 8.36 23.36 15.31
C ARG A 114 7.00 23.39 16.04
N ARG A 115 6.90 24.39 16.91
CA ARG A 115 5.65 25.01 17.37
C ARG A 115 4.68 25.23 16.20
N LYS A 116 3.61 24.45 16.18
CA LYS A 116 2.28 24.93 15.79
C LYS A 116 1.39 24.64 16.98
N ALA A 117 0.78 25.69 17.52
CA ALA A 117 -0.21 25.57 18.59
C ALA A 117 -1.29 24.55 18.16
N PRO A 118 -1.66 23.59 19.01
CA PRO A 118 -2.83 22.78 18.76
C PRO A 118 -4.04 23.70 18.85
N GLN A 119 -4.74 23.90 17.73
CA GLN A 119 -6.11 24.41 17.79
C GLN A 119 -6.94 23.40 18.61
N PRO A 120 -7.79 23.84 19.54
CA PRO A 120 -8.64 22.93 20.28
C PRO A 120 -9.62 22.28 19.30
N ALA A 121 -9.49 20.97 19.11
CA ALA A 121 -10.46 20.18 18.40
C ALA A 121 -11.81 20.30 19.12
N GLN A 122 -12.83 20.75 18.42
CA GLN A 122 -14.16 20.91 19.00
C GLN A 122 -14.70 19.57 19.53
N PRO A 123 -15.41 19.56 20.67
CA PRO A 123 -15.79 18.33 21.36
C PRO A 123 -16.93 17.63 20.62
N ILE A 124 -16.58 16.72 19.70
CA ILE A 124 -17.54 15.84 18.98
C ILE A 124 -18.39 14.99 19.97
N CYS A 125 -17.92 14.84 21.22
CA CYS A 125 -18.59 14.04 22.25
C CYS A 125 -19.75 14.77 22.95
N LEU A 126 -19.71 16.10 23.08
CA LEU A 126 -20.82 16.89 23.66
C LEU A 126 -22.02 16.94 22.71
N SER A 127 -21.76 17.00 21.39
CA SER A 127 -22.80 17.06 20.35
C SER A 127 -23.61 15.76 20.22
N LYS A 128 -23.11 14.65 20.77
CA LYS A 128 -23.74 13.32 20.73
C LYS A 128 -24.44 12.92 22.04
N GLY A 129 -24.51 13.83 23.02
CA GLY A 129 -25.18 13.57 24.31
C GLY A 129 -24.45 12.52 25.16
N HIS A 130 -23.14 12.35 24.99
CA HIS A 130 -22.39 11.41 25.79
C HIS A 130 -22.16 11.95 27.21
N SER A 131 -22.36 11.08 28.20
CA SER A 131 -22.10 11.40 29.60
C SER A 131 -20.61 11.29 29.93
N PHE A 132 -20.12 12.27 30.66
CA PHE A 132 -18.76 12.31 31.17
C PHE A 132 -18.77 12.03 32.67
N ALA A 133 -17.98 11.05 33.12
CA ALA A 133 -17.83 10.68 34.52
C ALA A 133 -16.47 11.16 35.04
N PRO A 134 -16.36 11.57 36.32
CA PRO A 134 -15.08 11.97 36.89
C PRO A 134 -14.13 10.76 36.95
N ALA A 135 -12.94 10.89 36.35
CA ALA A 135 -11.93 9.85 36.36
C ALA A 135 -10.79 10.16 37.35
N LEU A 136 -10.37 11.42 37.42
CA LEU A 136 -9.38 11.96 38.35
C LEU A 136 -9.78 13.40 38.73
N PRO A 137 -9.35 13.94 39.88
CA PRO A 137 -9.62 15.33 40.25
C PRO A 137 -9.15 16.28 39.14
N GLY A 138 -10.08 17.09 38.61
CA GLY A 138 -9.85 18.02 37.48
C GLY A 138 -10.06 17.42 36.09
N THR A 139 -10.38 16.12 35.97
CA THR A 139 -10.60 15.48 34.66
C THR A 139 -11.84 14.59 34.62
N HIS A 140 -12.56 14.69 33.51
CA HIS A 140 -13.74 13.88 33.23
C HIS A 140 -13.47 12.98 32.03
N GLN A 141 -13.93 11.73 32.09
CA GLN A 141 -13.79 10.75 31.03
C GLN A 141 -15.16 10.40 30.43
N CYS A 142 -15.24 10.40 29.10
CA CYS A 142 -16.41 9.96 28.35
C CYS A 142 -16.58 8.45 28.49
N SER A 143 -17.76 8.00 28.96
CA SER A 143 -18.04 6.58 29.16
C SER A 143 -18.12 5.76 27.87
N ALA A 144 -18.41 6.41 26.73
CA ALA A 144 -18.61 5.75 25.45
C ALA A 144 -17.32 5.57 24.63
N CYS A 145 -16.39 6.53 24.69
CA CYS A 145 -15.16 6.50 23.88
C CYS A 145 -13.87 6.59 24.70
N GLY A 146 -13.96 6.69 26.03
CA GLY A 146 -12.81 6.77 26.93
C GLY A 146 -12.03 8.09 26.83
N HIS A 147 -12.54 9.09 26.11
CA HIS A 147 -11.87 10.38 25.93
C HIS A 147 -11.86 11.18 27.23
N VAL A 148 -10.69 11.67 27.63
CA VAL A 148 -10.51 12.45 28.86
C VAL A 148 -10.47 13.93 28.51
N VAL A 149 -11.27 14.73 29.21
CA VAL A 149 -11.31 16.19 29.11
C VAL A 149 -10.95 16.78 30.47
N GLU A 150 -10.13 17.82 30.47
CA GLU A 150 -9.84 18.61 31.67
C GLU A 150 -10.97 19.61 31.84
N VAL A 151 -11.54 19.69 33.04
CA VAL A 151 -12.57 20.67 33.37
C VAL A 151 -11.92 21.67 34.30
N GLU A 152 -11.70 22.89 33.82
CA GLU A 152 -11.30 24.00 34.67
C GLU A 152 -12.51 24.39 35.54
N GLU A 153 -12.34 24.33 36.87
CA GLU A 153 -13.32 24.87 37.82
C GLU A 153 -13.40 26.38 37.62
N ILE A 154 -14.59 26.89 37.27
CA ILE A 154 -14.91 28.33 37.18
C ILE A 154 -15.50 28.77 38.52
#